data_AF-L0WBW6-F1
#
_entry.id   AF-L0WBW6-F1
#
_cell.length_a   1.000
_cell.length_b   1.000
_cell.length_c   1.000
_cell.angle_alpha   90.00
_cell.angle_beta   90.00
_cell.angle_gamma   90.00
#
_symmetry.space_group_name_H-M   'P 1'
#
loop_
_entity.id
_entity.type
_entity.pdbx_description
1 polymer ?
#
loop_
_entity_poly.entity_id
_entity_poly.type
_entity_poly.pdbx_seq_one_letter_code
_entity_poly.pdbx_strand_id
1 'polypeptide(L)'
;MRFILSARQLGFSVSDIAEILDTADQGESPCPLARRLIQKRLEENEKGFQDSQRLRQRMYSAVRDWETKPDRAPTGNMICHLIEEFSESG
;
A
#
# COMPACT_ATOMS: atom_id res chain seq x y z
N MET A 1 -21.34 17.58 7.27
CA MET A 1 -21.62 16.29 6.60
C MET A 1 -20.81 15.17 7.26
N ARG A 2 -21.32 14.57 8.34
CA ARG A 2 -20.55 13.65 9.21
C ARG A 2 -20.31 12.27 8.57
N PHE A 3 -21.25 11.81 7.75
CA PHE A 3 -21.19 10.51 7.06
C PHE A 3 -19.96 10.35 6.17
N ILE A 4 -19.73 11.26 5.21
CA ILE A 4 -18.60 11.16 4.27
C ILE A 4 -17.26 11.13 5.01
N LEU A 5 -17.12 11.96 6.06
CA LEU A 5 -15.90 11.98 6.87
C LEU A 5 -15.66 10.63 7.57
N SER A 6 -16.69 10.04 8.17
CA SER A 6 -16.61 8.71 8.78
C SER A 6 -16.28 7.62 7.74
N ALA A 7 -16.90 7.67 6.56
CA ALA A 7 -16.63 6.70 5.51
C ALA A 7 -15.17 6.80 5.00
N ARG A 8 -14.67 8.01 4.78
CA ARG A 8 -13.27 8.23 4.36
C ARG A 8 -12.27 7.79 5.43
N GLN A 9 -12.57 7.98 6.72
CA GLN A 9 -11.74 7.48 7.82
C GLN A 9 -11.64 5.95 7.85
N LEU A 10 -12.67 5.24 7.40
CA LEU A 10 -12.68 3.78 7.28
C LEU A 10 -12.04 3.26 5.98
N GLY A 11 -11.53 4.15 5.12
CA GLY A 11 -10.85 3.76 3.88
C GLY A 11 -11.79 3.52 2.69
N PHE A 12 -13.07 3.88 2.79
CA PHE A 12 -13.95 3.87 1.62
C PHE A 12 -13.46 4.87 0.57
N SER A 13 -13.43 4.45 -0.69
CA SER A 13 -13.16 5.29 -1.85
C SER A 13 -14.34 6.22 -2.15
N VAL A 14 -14.13 7.22 -3.01
CA VAL A 14 -15.23 8.10 -3.45
C VAL A 14 -16.31 7.31 -4.19
N SER A 15 -15.94 6.29 -4.96
CA SER A 15 -16.90 5.42 -5.66
C SER A 15 -17.73 4.58 -4.68
N ASP A 16 -17.12 4.05 -3.62
CA ASP A 16 -17.87 3.29 -2.60
C ASP A 16 -18.90 4.18 -1.90
N ILE A 17 -18.52 5.41 -1.59
CA ILE A 17 -19.38 6.39 -0.93
C ILE A 17 -20.55 6.76 -1.84
N ALA A 18 -20.31 6.92 -3.15
CA ALA A 18 -21.37 7.18 -4.11
C ALA A 18 -22.38 6.03 -4.19
N GLU A 19 -21.92 4.77 -4.25
CA GLU A 19 -22.78 3.59 -4.29
C GLU A 19 -23.62 3.44 -3.01
N ILE A 20 -23.01 3.72 -1.85
CA ILE A 20 -23.70 3.71 -0.56
C ILE A 20 -24.80 4.78 -0.48
N LEU A 21 -24.53 5.98 -1.00
CA LEU A 21 -25.52 7.06 -1.03
C LEU A 21 -26.66 6.74 -2.00
N ASP A 22 -26.36 6.22 -3.19
CA ASP A 22 -27.37 5.84 -4.19
C ASP A 22 -28.31 4.75 -3.66
N THR A 23 -27.77 3.75 -2.94
CA THR A 23 -28.60 2.71 -2.28
C THR A 23 -29.56 3.32 -1.25
N ALA A 24 -29.09 4.30 -0.48
CA ALA A 24 -29.90 4.98 0.53
C ALA A 24 -30.96 5.90 -0.11
N ASP A 25 -30.62 6.58 -1.20
CA ASP A 25 -31.53 7.46 -1.95
C ASP A 25 -32.67 6.66 -2.60
N GLN A 26 -32.45 5.38 -2.89
CA GLN A 26 -33.49 4.43 -3.34
C GLN A 26 -34.40 3.93 -2.20
N GLY A 27 -34.16 4.35 -0.95
CA GLY A 27 -34.92 3.93 0.23
C GLY A 27 -34.52 2.56 0.78
N GLU A 28 -33.44 1.96 0.26
CA GLU A 28 -32.91 0.69 0.74
C GLU A 28 -31.90 0.88 1.87
N SER A 29 -31.69 -0.14 2.69
CA SER A 29 -30.64 -0.09 3.71
C SER A 29 -29.26 -0.26 3.07
N PRO A 30 -28.34 0.72 3.19
CA PRO A 30 -26.99 0.58 2.64
C PRO A 30 -26.07 -0.31 3.48
N CYS A 31 -26.51 -0.74 4.67
CA CYS A 31 -25.68 -1.48 5.63
C CYS A 31 -25.08 -2.79 5.06
N PRO A 32 -25.83 -3.63 4.30
CA PRO A 32 -25.26 -4.82 3.66
C PRO A 32 -24.18 -4.48 2.63
N LEU A 33 -24.38 -3.41 1.84
CA LEU A 33 -23.40 -2.92 0.87
C LEU A 33 -22.13 -2.43 1.57
N ALA A 34 -22.27 -1.57 2.57
CA ALA A 34 -21.14 -1.05 3.35
C ALA A 34 -20.32 -2.18 3.99
N ARG A 35 -20.97 -3.23 4.51
CA ARG A 35 -20.30 -4.42 5.07
C ARG A 35 -19.47 -5.17 4.02
N ARG A 36 -19.99 -5.32 2.80
CA ARG A 36 -19.26 -5.98 1.71
C ARG A 36 -18.06 -5.14 1.26
N LEU A 37 -18.26 -3.83 1.12
CA LEU A 37 -17.23 -2.91 0.65
C LEU A 37 -16.08 -2.80 1.66
N ILE A 38 -16.36 -2.72 2.97
CA ILE A 38 -15.27 -2.64 3.97
C ILE A 38 -14.43 -3.92 4.00
N GLN A 39 -15.03 -5.09 3.79
CA GLN A 39 -14.30 -6.36 3.69
C GLN A 39 -13.33 -6.33 2.50
N LYS A 40 -13.79 -5.87 1.33
CA LYS A 40 -12.94 -5.70 0.15
C LYS A 40 -11.79 -4.71 0.40
N ARG A 41 -12.08 -3.55 1.03
CA ARG A 41 -11.05 -2.55 1.33
C ARG A 41 -10.03 -3.07 2.35
N LEU A 42 -10.46 -3.88 3.30
CA LEU A 42 -9.55 -4.53 4.25
C LEU A 42 -8.61 -5.50 3.54
N GLU A 43 -9.12 -6.33 2.63
CA GLU A 43 -8.29 -7.26 1.84
C GLU A 43 -7.27 -6.54 0.94
N GLU A 44 -7.71 -5.48 0.26
CA GLU A 44 -6.83 -4.63 -0.54
C GLU A 44 -5.76 -3.94 0.32
N ASN A 45 -6.13 -3.45 1.50
CA ASN A 45 -5.21 -2.81 2.43
C ASN A 45 -4.19 -3.79 2.98
N GLU A 46 -4.61 -4.99 3.37
CA GLU A 46 -3.73 -6.03 3.89
C GLU A 46 -2.69 -6.45 2.84
N LYS A 47 -3.09 -6.57 1.57
CA LYS A 47 -2.15 -6.82 0.47
C LYS A 47 -1.12 -5.70 0.34
N GLY A 48 -1.56 -4.44 0.35
CA GLY A 48 -0.65 -3.28 0.31
C GLY A 48 0.27 -3.20 1.52
N PHE A 49 -0.22 -3.60 2.70
CA PHE A 49 0.55 -3.67 3.93
C PHE A 49 1.65 -4.74 3.84
N GLN A 50 1.32 -5.93 3.33
CA GLN A 50 2.30 -7.00 3.10
C GLN A 50 3.36 -6.60 2.07
N ASP A 51 2.97 -5.94 0.99
CA ASP A 51 3.90 -5.42 -0.02
C ASP A 51 4.83 -4.36 0.57
N SER A 52 4.29 -3.45 1.39
CA SER A 52 5.05 -2.43 2.11
C SER A 52 6.02 -3.06 3.12
N GLN A 53 5.60 -4.09 3.84
CA GLN A 53 6.46 -4.84 4.75
C GLN A 53 7.61 -5.52 4.01
N ARG A 54 7.34 -6.20 2.88
CA ARG A 54 8.38 -6.83 2.06
C ARG A 54 9.38 -5.80 1.54
N LEU A 55 8.90 -4.67 1.04
CA LEU A 55 9.76 -3.57 0.61
C LEU A 55 10.63 -3.05 1.76
N ARG A 56 10.03 -2.86 2.95
CA ARG A 56 10.74 -2.44 4.16
C ARG A 56 11.86 -3.41 4.53
N GLN A 57 11.62 -4.72 4.46
CA GLN A 57 12.65 -5.72 4.76
C GLN A 57 13.82 -5.65 3.78
N ARG A 58 13.53 -5.49 2.48
CA ARG A 58 14.57 -5.30 1.45
C ARG A 58 15.41 -4.06 1.70
N MET A 59 14.77 -2.94 2.06
CA MET A 59 15.48 -1.71 2.44
C MET A 59 16.38 -1.92 3.67
N TYR A 60 15.89 -2.60 4.71
CA TYR A 60 16.72 -2.91 5.89
C TYR A 60 17.91 -3.80 5.56
N SER A 61 17.72 -4.79 4.67
CA SER A 61 18.81 -5.64 4.20
C SER A 61 19.87 -4.81 3.47
N ALA A 62 19.45 -3.95 2.54
CA ALA A 62 20.34 -3.06 1.80
C ALA A 62 21.12 -2.12 2.74
N VAL A 63 20.44 -1.46 3.69
CA VAL A 63 21.10 -0.58 4.67
C VAL A 63 22.20 -1.31 5.43
N ARG A 64 21.92 -2.52 5.94
CA ARG A 64 22.91 -3.30 6.70
C ARG A 64 24.06 -3.81 5.85
N ASP A 65 23.79 -4.28 4.64
CA ASP A 65 24.82 -4.79 3.73
C ASP A 65 25.77 -3.66 3.29
N TRP A 66 25.21 -2.47 3.01
CA TRP A 66 25.99 -1.35 2.50
C TRP A 66 26.82 -0.63 3.56
N GLU A 67 26.51 -0.77 4.86
CA GLU A 67 27.28 -0.17 5.97
C GLU A 67 28.79 -0.45 5.90
N THR A 68 29.19 -1.58 5.33
CA THR A 68 30.60 -2.01 5.26
C THR A 68 31.19 -1.96 3.85
N LYS A 69 30.41 -1.57 2.85
CA LYS A 69 30.85 -1.52 1.45
C LYS A 69 31.54 -0.17 1.16
N PRO A 70 32.69 -0.17 0.45
CA PRO A 70 33.38 1.07 0.12
C PRO A 70 32.67 1.83 -0.99
N ASP A 71 32.83 3.15 -1.03
CA ASP A 71 32.40 3.95 -2.17
C ASP A 71 33.27 3.64 -3.41
N ARG A 72 32.65 3.47 -4.58
CA ARG A 72 33.33 3.27 -5.86
C ARG A 72 32.82 4.28 -6.88
N ALA A 73 33.71 4.78 -7.73
CA ALA A 73 33.33 5.61 -8.86
C ALA A 73 32.60 4.76 -9.93
N PRO A 74 31.66 5.36 -10.69
CA PRO A 74 31.03 4.69 -11.82
C PRO A 74 32.08 4.29 -12.87
N THR A 75 31.83 3.15 -13.53
CA THR A 75 32.63 2.65 -14.66
C THR A 75 31.77 2.58 -15.92
N GLY A 76 32.36 2.31 -17.08
CA GLY A 76 31.61 2.16 -18.34
C GLY A 76 30.53 1.07 -18.32
N ASN A 77 30.58 0.16 -17.34
CA ASN A 77 29.68 -0.99 -17.22
C ASN A 77 28.84 -0.98 -15.93
N MET A 78 29.00 0.02 -15.05
CA MET A 78 28.36 0.06 -13.74
C MET A 78 28.23 1.51 -13.24
N ILE A 79 27.01 1.93 -12.93
CA ILE A 79 26.69 3.26 -12.39
C ILE A 79 26.86 3.28 -10.88
N CYS A 80 26.30 2.29 -10.17
CA CYS A 80 26.37 2.20 -8.72
C CYS A 80 26.46 0.75 -8.26
N HIS A 81 27.62 0.36 -7.73
CA HIS A 81 27.85 -1.00 -7.26
C HIS A 81 26.91 -1.40 -6.11
N LEU A 82 26.53 -0.47 -5.22
CA LEU A 82 25.60 -0.78 -4.13
C LEU A 82 24.23 -1.23 -4.64
N ILE A 83 23.70 -0.56 -5.66
CA ILE A 83 22.38 -0.86 -6.24
C ILE A 83 22.46 -2.05 -7.18
N GLU A 84 23.50 -2.12 -8.02
CA GLU A 84 23.62 -3.13 -9.07
C GLU A 84 24.13 -4.49 -8.54
N GLU A 85 24.91 -4.51 -7.45
CA GLU A 85 25.32 -5.74 -6.75
C GLU A 85 24.27 -6.19 -5.70
N PHE A 86 23.19 -5.43 -5.48
CA PHE A 86 22.15 -5.81 -4.52
C PHE A 86 21.37 -7.03 -5.04
N SER A 87 21.70 -8.21 -4.52
CA SER A 87 20.88 -9.41 -4.69
C SER A 87 19.91 -9.56 -3.52
N GLU A 88 18.62 -9.72 -3.80
CA GLU A 88 17.64 -10.18 -2.80
C GLU A 88 18.09 -11.55 -2.27
N SER A 89 18.80 -11.56 -1.14
CA SER A 89 18.97 -12.77 -0.35
C SER A 89 17.63 -13.01 0.35
N GLY A 90 16.98 -14.12 -0.01
CA GLY A 90 15.61 -14.48 0.39
C GLY A 90 15.34 -14.47 1.89
#